data_AF-A0A936UE08-F1
#
_entry.id   AF-A0A936UE08-F1
#
_cell.length_a   1.000
_cell.length_b   1.000
_cell.length_c   1.000
_cell.angle_alpha   90.00
_cell.angle_beta   90.00
_cell.angle_gamma   90.00
#
_symmetry.space_group_name_H-M   'P 1'
#
loop_
_entity.id
_entity.type
_entity.pdbx_description
1 polymer ?
#
loop_
_entity_poly.entity_id
_entity_poly.type
_entity_poly.pdbx_seq_one_letter_code
_entity_poly.pdbx_strand_id
1 'polypeptide(L)'
;MLKKNYIKIALCYNDKIVYTEDNSVLRDFMSRLGTTYSLVDSYDNYTDNVLEIIMSGNDRKVTKNIQSKMTLPFGLRLKVKYYRSQSFHGVYNIEIIRKGVSKKTALKKLAKYLDLKKIM
;
A
#
# COMPACT_ATOMS: atom_id res chain seq x y z
N MET A 1 8.20 -18.11 -23.92
CA MET A 1 7.06 -17.27 -23.50
C MET A 1 7.33 -16.75 -22.10
N LEU A 2 7.78 -15.49 -21.96
CA LEU A 2 8.18 -14.89 -20.68
C LEU A 2 6.96 -14.83 -19.75
N LYS A 3 6.96 -15.61 -18.66
CA LYS A 3 6.01 -15.48 -17.56
C LYS A 3 6.18 -14.09 -16.94
N LYS A 4 5.46 -13.09 -17.47
CA LYS A 4 5.36 -11.77 -16.86
C LYS A 4 4.65 -11.95 -15.51
N ASN A 5 5.39 -11.62 -14.47
CA ASN A 5 4.96 -11.60 -13.08
C ASN A 5 3.80 -10.61 -12.91
N TYR A 6 2.55 -11.06 -13.02
CA TYR A 6 1.37 -10.20 -12.85
C TYR A 6 1.19 -9.86 -11.37
N ILE A 7 1.82 -8.77 -10.96
CA ILE A 7 1.55 -8.11 -9.68
C ILE A 7 0.59 -6.98 -10.00
N LYS A 8 -0.51 -6.95 -9.27
CA LYS A 8 -1.46 -5.84 -9.32
C LYS A 8 -1.02 -4.75 -8.36
N ILE A 9 -1.22 -3.50 -8.74
CA ILE A 9 -0.80 -2.32 -7.95
C ILE A 9 -1.99 -1.38 -7.77
N ALA A 10 -2.13 -0.79 -6.59
CA ALA A 10 -3.04 0.33 -6.33
C ALA A 10 -2.34 1.41 -5.49
N LEU A 11 -2.71 2.66 -5.71
CA LEU A 11 -2.19 3.84 -5.03
C LEU A 11 -3.25 4.41 -4.10
N CYS A 12 -2.93 4.47 -2.80
CA CYS A 12 -3.87 4.92 -1.78
C CYS A 12 -3.59 6.36 -1.36
N TYR A 13 -4.65 7.15 -1.37
CA TYR A 13 -4.71 8.55 -0.95
C TYR A 13 -5.57 8.67 0.32
N ASN A 14 -5.77 9.91 0.80
CA ASN A 14 -6.59 10.17 1.99
C ASN A 14 -8.05 9.73 1.80
N ASP A 15 -8.60 9.89 0.60
CA ASP A 15 -10.02 9.77 0.27
C ASP A 15 -10.31 8.68 -0.77
N LYS A 16 -9.32 8.28 -1.56
CA LYS A 16 -9.49 7.34 -2.67
C LYS A 16 -8.35 6.34 -2.83
N ILE A 17 -8.69 5.25 -3.50
CA ILE A 17 -7.76 4.24 -3.99
C ILE A 17 -7.82 4.27 -5.52
N VAL A 18 -6.68 4.56 -6.13
CA VAL A 18 -6.52 4.65 -7.57
C VAL A 18 -5.94 3.35 -8.12
N TYR A 19 -6.54 2.84 -9.19
CA TYR A 19 -6.08 1.65 -9.90
C TYR A 19 -6.36 1.76 -11.40
N THR A 20 -5.60 1.07 -12.24
CA THR A 20 -5.90 0.95 -13.69
C THR A 20 -6.75 -0.28 -14.00
N GLU A 21 -7.26 -0.40 -15.23
CA GLU A 21 -8.14 -1.52 -15.63
C GLU A 21 -7.47 -2.87 -15.44
N ASP A 22 -6.19 -2.98 -15.80
CA ASP A 22 -5.37 -4.17 -15.56
C ASP A 22 -5.29 -4.55 -14.07
N ASN A 23 -5.57 -3.63 -13.16
CA ASN A 23 -5.49 -3.79 -11.71
C ASN A 23 -6.86 -3.91 -11.04
N SER A 24 -7.97 -3.95 -11.79
CA SER A 24 -9.34 -3.93 -11.28
C SER A 24 -9.65 -5.00 -10.22
N VAL A 25 -9.06 -6.19 -10.35
CA VAL A 25 -9.16 -7.30 -9.39
C VAL A 25 -8.72 -6.90 -7.96
N LEU A 26 -7.87 -5.89 -7.80
CA LEU A 26 -7.50 -5.39 -6.47
C LEU A 26 -8.68 -4.85 -5.69
N ARG A 27 -9.70 -4.29 -6.36
CA ARG A 27 -10.91 -3.83 -5.69
C ARG A 27 -11.59 -4.96 -4.93
N ASP A 28 -11.60 -6.16 -5.51
CA ASP A 28 -12.24 -7.33 -4.92
C ASP A 28 -11.37 -7.94 -3.81
N PHE A 29 -10.05 -7.83 -3.93
CA PHE A 29 -9.11 -8.32 -2.91
C PHE A 29 -8.93 -7.39 -1.70
N MET A 30 -9.18 -6.09 -1.87
CA MET A 30 -9.03 -5.09 -0.82
C MET A 30 -10.39 -4.76 -0.20
N SER A 31 -10.69 -5.35 0.95
CA SER A 31 -11.89 -5.02 1.74
C SER A 31 -11.72 -3.73 2.55
N ARG A 32 -11.32 -2.62 1.91
CA ARG A 32 -11.21 -1.31 2.56
C ARG A 32 -12.55 -0.58 2.52
N LEU A 33 -13.17 -0.44 3.69
CA LEU A 33 -14.44 0.27 3.87
C LEU A 33 -14.21 1.79 3.92
N GLY A 34 -15.18 2.55 3.41
CA GLY A 34 -15.20 4.02 3.54
C GLY A 34 -14.23 4.78 2.64
N THR A 35 -13.80 4.17 1.52
CA THR A 35 -12.93 4.82 0.53
C THR A 35 -13.51 4.71 -0.87
N THR A 36 -13.24 5.70 -1.71
CA THR A 36 -13.68 5.69 -3.11
C THR A 36 -12.66 4.94 -3.97
N TYR A 37 -13.16 4.06 -4.84
CA TYR A 37 -12.34 3.37 -5.83
C TYR A 37 -12.38 4.12 -7.15
N SER A 38 -11.22 4.56 -7.64
CA SER A 38 -11.09 5.35 -8.87
C SER A 38 -10.29 4.59 -9.92
N LEU A 39 -10.97 4.20 -11.00
CA LEU A 39 -10.35 3.68 -12.20
C LEU A 39 -9.68 4.83 -12.98
N VAL A 40 -8.41 4.65 -13.38
CA VAL A 40 -7.66 5.63 -14.18
C VAL A 40 -6.94 4.93 -15.33
N ASP A 41 -6.63 5.67 -16.39
CA ASP A 41 -5.96 5.09 -17.56
C ASP A 41 -4.48 4.79 -17.31
N SER A 42 -3.80 5.67 -16.55
CA SER A 42 -2.39 5.55 -16.19
C SER A 42 -2.11 6.14 -14.79
N TYR A 43 -1.02 5.72 -14.16
CA TYR A 43 -0.53 6.25 -12.89
C TYR A 43 0.36 7.49 -13.02
N ASP A 44 0.70 7.93 -14.24
CA ASP A 44 1.69 8.99 -14.44
C ASP A 44 1.35 10.30 -13.72
N ASN A 45 0.06 10.64 -13.62
CA ASN A 45 -0.43 11.84 -12.92
C ASN A 45 -0.82 11.58 -11.45
N TYR A 46 -0.47 10.41 -10.92
CA TYR A 46 -0.89 9.93 -9.60
C TYR A 46 0.30 9.47 -8.74
N THR A 47 1.50 9.99 -8.99
CA THR A 47 2.70 9.62 -8.22
C THR A 47 2.92 10.49 -6.99
N ASP A 48 2.29 11.67 -6.93
CA ASP A 48 2.45 12.63 -5.84
C ASP A 48 1.47 12.36 -4.69
N ASN A 49 1.90 12.66 -3.46
CA ASN A 49 1.07 12.56 -2.24
C ASN A 49 0.45 11.18 -1.96
N VAL A 50 0.99 10.11 -2.56
CA VAL A 50 0.60 8.73 -2.25
C VAL A 50 0.99 8.38 -0.82
N LEU A 51 0.02 7.93 -0.03
CA LEU A 51 0.23 7.55 1.38
C LEU A 51 0.70 6.11 1.52
N GLU A 52 0.17 5.24 0.66
CA GLU A 52 0.40 3.81 0.69
C GLU A 52 0.31 3.24 -0.74
N ILE A 53 1.24 2.36 -1.07
CA ILE A 53 1.16 1.54 -2.28
C ILE A 53 0.83 0.13 -1.85
N ILE A 54 -0.21 -0.44 -2.44
CA ILE A 54 -0.61 -1.83 -2.24
C ILE A 54 -0.26 -2.61 -3.50
N MET A 55 0.43 -3.73 -3.31
CA MET A 55 0.72 -4.67 -4.38
C MET A 55 0.20 -6.06 -4.00
N SER A 56 -0.44 -6.75 -4.93
CA SER A 56 -0.96 -8.09 -4.70
C SER A 56 -0.67 -9.01 -5.86
N GLY A 57 -0.42 -10.28 -5.57
CA GLY A 57 -0.29 -11.30 -6.61
C GLY A 57 -0.33 -12.71 -6.05
N ASN A 58 -0.34 -13.68 -6.95
CA ASN A 58 -0.54 -15.09 -6.61
C ASN A 58 0.78 -15.90 -6.57
N ASP A 59 1.90 -15.30 -6.98
CA ASP A 59 3.21 -15.92 -6.88
C ASP A 59 3.98 -15.40 -5.65
N ARG A 60 4.15 -16.31 -4.68
CA ARG A 60 4.89 -16.03 -3.43
C ARG A 60 6.32 -15.59 -3.67
N LYS A 61 7.04 -16.25 -4.59
CA LYS A 61 8.48 -16.00 -4.83
C LYS A 61 8.65 -14.62 -5.46
N VAL A 62 7.81 -14.30 -6.44
CA VAL A 62 7.77 -12.97 -7.08
C VAL A 62 7.46 -11.89 -6.07
N THR A 63 6.41 -12.07 -5.27
CA THR A 63 5.97 -11.06 -4.28
C THR A 63 7.05 -10.82 -3.23
N LYS A 64 7.71 -11.89 -2.74
CA LYS A 64 8.86 -11.75 -1.82
C LYS A 64 10.05 -11.06 -2.47
N ASN A 65 10.37 -11.36 -3.73
CA ASN A 65 11.47 -10.70 -4.45
C ASN A 65 11.22 -9.19 -4.55
N ILE A 66 9.99 -8.78 -4.88
CA ILE A 66 9.60 -7.35 -4.91
C ILE A 66 9.73 -6.73 -3.53
N GLN A 67 9.21 -7.38 -2.48
CA GLN A 67 9.34 -6.88 -1.11
C GLN A 67 10.81 -6.67 -0.73
N SER A 68 11.70 -7.60 -1.09
CA SER A 68 13.14 -7.47 -0.82
C SER A 68 13.74 -6.26 -1.53
N LYS A 69 13.46 -6.08 -2.83
CA LYS A 69 13.93 -4.92 -3.63
C LYS A 69 13.35 -3.57 -3.19
N MET A 70 12.19 -3.58 -2.54
CA MET A 70 11.61 -2.37 -1.94
C MET A 70 12.16 -2.11 -0.54
N THR A 71 12.59 -3.15 0.17
CA THR A 71 13.20 -3.02 1.50
C THR A 71 14.64 -2.54 1.40
N LEU A 72 15.41 -3.01 0.43
CA LEU A 72 16.74 -2.50 0.12
C LEU A 72 16.77 -2.05 -1.34
N PRO A 73 17.15 -0.78 -1.62
CA PRO A 73 17.83 0.17 -0.75
C PRO A 73 16.90 1.12 0.06
N PHE A 74 15.59 1.04 -0.11
CA PHE A 74 14.69 2.11 0.37
C PHE A 74 14.23 2.02 1.84
N GLY A 75 14.62 0.97 2.58
CA GLY A 75 14.12 0.67 3.94
C GLY A 75 14.48 1.68 5.04
N LEU A 76 15.39 2.63 4.75
CA LEU A 76 15.61 3.79 5.61
C LEU A 76 14.40 4.73 5.61
N ARG A 77 13.73 4.87 4.45
CA ARG A 77 12.60 5.79 4.24
C ARG A 77 11.24 5.08 4.18
N LEU A 78 11.24 3.81 3.78
CA LEU A 78 10.03 3.02 3.60
C LEU A 78 9.88 2.00 4.73
N LYS A 79 8.63 1.75 5.10
CA LYS A 79 8.22 0.55 5.83
C LYS A 79 7.46 -0.31 4.85
N VAL A 80 8.03 -1.48 4.55
CA VAL A 80 7.46 -2.48 3.64
C VAL A 80 6.93 -3.62 4.48
N LYS A 81 5.64 -3.94 4.36
CA LYS A 81 5.02 -5.11 4.98
C LYS A 81 4.69 -6.13 3.92
N TYR A 82 4.85 -7.40 4.26
CA TYR A 82 4.41 -8.53 3.45
C TYR A 82 3.48 -9.41 4.27
N TYR A 83 2.37 -9.85 3.69
CA TYR A 83 1.44 -10.78 4.35
C TYR A 83 0.67 -11.61 3.33
N ARG A 84 0.13 -12.73 3.79
CA ARG A 84 -0.79 -13.56 3.01
C ARG A 84 -2.22 -13.06 3.24
N SER A 85 -3.03 -12.99 2.18
CA SER A 85 -4.45 -12.69 2.31
C SER A 85 -5.16 -13.78 3.13
N GLN A 86 -6.04 -13.35 4.04
CA GLN A 86 -6.88 -14.26 4.83
C GLN A 86 -8.16 -14.62 4.07
N SER A 87 -8.69 -13.69 3.27
CA SER A 87 -9.93 -13.87 2.51
C SER A 87 -9.70 -14.58 1.17
N PHE A 88 -8.49 -14.50 0.60
CA PHE A 88 -8.20 -15.04 -0.73
C PHE A 88 -7.00 -15.99 -0.69
N HIS A 89 -7.27 -17.29 -0.83
CA HIS A 89 -6.22 -18.30 -0.81
C HIS A 89 -5.22 -18.11 -1.95
N GLY A 90 -3.93 -18.15 -1.62
CA GLY A 90 -2.86 -18.02 -2.60
C GLY A 90 -2.56 -16.57 -3.01
N VAL A 91 -3.26 -15.57 -2.47
CA VAL A 91 -2.95 -14.15 -2.67
C VAL A 91 -1.96 -13.67 -1.61
N TYR A 92 -0.92 -12.99 -2.05
CA TYR A 92 0.12 -12.38 -1.23
C TYR A 92 0.16 -10.88 -1.48
N ASN A 93 0.26 -10.11 -0.40
CA ASN A 93 0.17 -8.66 -0.42
C ASN A 93 1.48 -8.03 0.07
N ILE A 94 1.80 -6.87 -0.50
CA ILE A 94 2.84 -5.95 -0.05
C ILE A 94 2.18 -4.60 0.20
N GLU A 95 2.42 -4.04 1.38
CA GLU A 95 2.08 -2.65 1.69
C GLU A 95 3.37 -1.86 1.84
N ILE A 96 3.48 -0.76 1.11
CA ILE A 96 4.62 0.15 1.16
C ILE A 96 4.13 1.49 1.67
N ILE A 97 4.63 1.91 2.83
CA ILE A 97 4.30 3.19 3.45
C ILE A 97 5.55 3.95 3.85
N ARG A 98 5.45 5.27 3.97
CA ARG A 98 6.54 6.09 4.52
C ARG A 98 6.80 5.74 5.98
N LYS A 99 8.07 5.53 6.33
CA LYS A 99 8.50 5.24 7.71
C LYS A 99 8.20 6.46 8.61
N GLY A 100 7.78 6.18 9.85
CA GLY A 100 7.41 7.22 10.82
C GLY A 100 5.99 7.76 10.67
N VAL A 101 5.24 7.36 9.65
CA VAL A 101 3.81 7.67 9.49
C VAL A 101 2.98 6.55 10.10
N SER A 102 2.21 6.86 11.14
CA SER A 102 1.34 5.91 11.84
C SER A 102 0.26 6.66 12.62
N LYS A 103 -0.82 5.98 13.01
CA LYS A 103 -1.83 6.57 13.91
C LYS A 103 -1.22 7.06 15.22
N LYS A 104 -0.25 6.33 15.78
CA LYS A 104 0.49 6.74 16.99
C LYS A 104 1.25 8.04 16.79
N THR A 105 1.98 8.19 15.69
CA THR A 105 2.74 9.42 15.41
C THR A 105 1.83 10.59 15.05
N ALA A 106 0.72 10.34 14.35
CA ALA A 106 -0.33 11.32 14.10
C ALA A 106 -0.96 11.82 15.41
N LEU A 107 -1.37 10.92 16.30
CA LEU A 107 -1.96 11.26 17.59
C LEU A 107 -0.98 12.05 18.47
N LYS A 108 0.29 11.67 18.50
CA LYS A 108 1.33 12.44 19.21
C LYS A 108 1.48 13.86 18.68
N LYS A 109 1.45 14.05 17.36
CA LYS A 109 1.51 15.38 16.74
C LYS A 109 0.26 16.20 17.07
N LEU A 110 -0.92 15.59 17.00
CA LEU A 110 -2.18 16.23 17.33
C LEU A 110 -2.25 16.63 18.80
N ALA A 111 -1.88 15.74 19.72
CA ALA A 111 -1.84 16.03 21.15
C ALA A 111 -0.90 17.19 21.48
N LYS A 112 0.28 17.24 20.82
CA LYS A 112 1.19 18.38 20.95
C LYS A 112 0.59 19.67 20.40
N TYR A 113 -0.09 19.63 19.26
CA TYR A 113 -0.74 20.79 18.65
C TYR A 113 -1.86 21.36 19.54
N LEU A 114 -2.62 20.48 20.21
CA LEU A 114 -3.71 20.84 21.13
C LEU A 114 -3.24 21.14 22.56
N ASP A 115 -1.93 21.18 22.82
CA ASP A 115 -1.32 21.36 24.14
C ASP A 115 -1.87 20.40 25.22
N LEU A 116 -2.19 19.16 24.83
CA LEU A 116 -2.66 18.15 25.77
C LEU A 116 -1.48 17.65 26.61
N LYS A 117 -1.59 17.75 27.94
CA LYS A 117 -0.60 17.20 28.88
C LYS A 117 -0.48 15.68 28.68
N LYS A 118 0.65 15.28 28.11
CA LYS A 118 1.28 13.94 28.08
C LYS A 118 0.31 12.74 28.17
N ILE A 119 -0.24 12.32 27.03
CA ILE A 119 -0.60 10.91 26.81
C ILE A 119 0.68 10.20 26.34
N MET A 120 1.61 9.90 27.27
CA MET A 120 2.74 9.01 27.01
C MET A 120 2.55 7.70 27.75
#